data_AF-A0A3D5DHG7-F1
#
_entry.id   AF-A0A3D5DHG7-F1
#
_cell.length_a   1.000
_cell.length_b   1.000
_cell.length_c   1.000
_cell.angle_alpha   90.00
_cell.angle_beta   90.00
_cell.angle_gamma   90.00
#
_symmetry.space_group_name_H-M   'P 1'
#
loop_
_entity.id
_entity.type
_entity.pdbx_description
1 polymer ?
#
loop_
_entity_poly.entity_id
_entity_poly.type
_entity_poly.pdbx_seq_one_letter_code
_entity_poly.pdbx_strand_id
1 'polypeptide(L)'
;MRRILDLNFSIIWFKSIFGIFLGLSGCVGVAPGITPITGFELERYLGKWYEIARLDHSFERGLENVTAEYSLRSDGGVTVVNKGYSRRDDDWKMVEGKAYFVSDENVAHLKVSFFGPFYGSYVIFELEQKGYDYAFVTSHKKS
;
A
#
# COMPACT_ATOMS: atom_id res chain seq x y z
N MET A 1 2.14 -15.68 10.81
CA MET A 1 2.35 -15.24 9.41
C MET A 1 1.38 -14.10 9.17
N ARG A 2 1.88 -12.92 8.80
CA ARG A 2 1.10 -11.68 8.70
C ARG A 2 0.40 -11.55 7.34
N ARG A 3 -0.84 -11.07 7.34
CA ARG A 3 -1.74 -11.10 6.17
C ARG A 3 -2.43 -9.76 5.95
N ILE A 4 -2.45 -9.30 4.71
CA ILE A 4 -3.15 -8.07 4.33
C ILE A 4 -4.28 -8.40 3.37
N LEU A 5 -5.43 -7.77 3.60
CA LEU A 5 -6.56 -7.70 2.68
C LEU A 5 -6.62 -6.27 2.14
N ASP A 6 -6.24 -6.10 0.88
CA ASP A 6 -6.15 -4.78 0.26
C ASP A 6 -7.36 -4.54 -0.64
N LEU A 7 -8.18 -3.56 -0.27
CA LEU A 7 -9.42 -3.30 -0.99
C LEU A 7 -9.24 -2.48 -2.27
N ASN A 8 -8.12 -1.78 -2.49
CA ASN A 8 -8.04 -0.79 -3.57
C ASN A 8 -6.62 -0.45 -4.10
N PHE A 9 -5.58 -1.23 -3.80
CA PHE A 9 -4.21 -0.89 -4.18
C PHE A 9 -3.74 -1.60 -5.46
N SER A 10 -3.96 -0.94 -6.60
CA SER A 10 -3.45 -1.42 -7.88
C SER A 10 -2.03 -0.91 -8.14
N ILE A 11 -1.06 -1.83 -8.26
CA ILE A 11 0.27 -1.53 -8.81
C ILE A 11 0.11 -1.43 -10.33
N ILE A 12 -0.33 -0.26 -10.79
CA ILE A 12 -0.46 0.01 -12.22
C ILE A 12 0.95 0.20 -12.80
N TRP A 13 1.44 -0.80 -13.52
CA TRP A 13 2.62 -0.66 -14.38
C TRP A 13 2.26 0.22 -15.58
N PHE A 14 2.46 1.53 -15.47
CA PHE A 14 2.24 2.45 -16.58
C PHE A 14 3.18 2.08 -17.73
N LYS A 15 2.62 1.60 -18.86
CA LYS A 15 3.34 1.58 -20.13
C LYS A 15 3.58 3.03 -20.53
N SER A 16 4.84 3.44 -20.61
CA SER A 16 5.30 4.80 -20.91
C SER A 16 4.51 5.46 -22.04
N ILE A 17 3.86 6.60 -21.74
CA ILE A 17 3.63 7.68 -22.69
C ILE A 17 4.02 8.98 -21.99
N PHE A 18 5.06 9.61 -22.52
CA PHE A 18 5.62 10.88 -22.08
C PHE A 18 4.62 12.01 -22.42
N GLY A 19 4.12 12.75 -21.43
CA GLY A 19 3.15 13.81 -21.72
C GLY A 19 2.71 14.65 -20.51
N ILE A 20 3.31 15.84 -20.40
CA ILE A 20 2.84 17.07 -19.74
C ILE A 20 2.59 16.99 -18.22
N PHE A 21 3.51 17.63 -17.50
CA PHE A 21 3.49 17.91 -16.08
C PHE A 21 2.52 19.08 -15.80
N LEU A 22 1.29 18.76 -15.40
CA LEU A 22 0.38 19.70 -14.73
C LEU A 22 0.15 19.17 -13.32
N GLY A 23 0.53 19.98 -12.32
CA GLY A 23 0.51 19.63 -10.91
C GLY A 23 -0.88 19.21 -10.45
N LEU A 24 -1.07 17.90 -10.28
CA LEU A 24 -2.23 17.32 -9.62
C LEU A 24 -1.80 16.94 -8.21
N SER A 25 -2.20 17.75 -7.23
CA SER A 25 -2.18 17.35 -5.83
C SER A 25 -3.01 16.09 -5.68
N GLY A 26 -2.35 14.95 -5.45
CA GLY A 26 -3.03 13.70 -5.12
C GLY A 26 -3.83 13.88 -3.84
N CYS A 27 -5.12 13.56 -3.86
CA CYS A 27 -5.96 13.63 -2.67
C CYS A 27 -5.55 12.52 -1.70
N VAL A 28 -4.83 12.87 -0.63
CA VAL A 28 -4.44 11.96 0.46
C VAL A 28 -5.54 11.91 1.54
N GLY A 29 -6.80 11.81 1.12
CA GLY A 29 -7.94 11.74 2.04
C GLY A 29 -8.22 10.30 2.48
N VAL A 30 -9.01 10.16 3.54
CA VAL A 30 -9.62 8.89 3.94
C VAL A 30 -10.94 8.71 3.18
N ALA A 31 -11.27 7.49 2.76
CA ALA A 31 -12.54 7.21 2.10
C ALA A 31 -13.74 7.45 3.06
N PRO A 32 -14.90 7.93 2.58
CA PRO A 32 -16.07 8.15 3.43
C PRO A 32 -16.51 6.88 4.17
N GLY A 33 -16.73 7.02 5.49
CA GLY A 33 -17.12 5.90 6.36
C GLY A 33 -15.98 4.97 6.78
N ILE A 34 -14.73 5.31 6.47
CA ILE A 34 -13.55 4.60 6.96
C ILE A 34 -12.90 5.42 8.08
N THR A 35 -12.49 4.73 9.14
CA THR A 35 -11.72 5.33 10.24
C THR A 35 -10.39 4.60 10.36
N PRO A 36 -9.24 5.29 10.25
CA PRO A 36 -7.94 4.68 10.47
C PRO A 36 -7.80 4.18 11.90
N ILE A 37 -7.03 3.11 12.09
CA ILE A 37 -6.67 2.61 13.42
C ILE A 37 -5.86 3.68 14.17
N THR A 38 -6.20 3.88 15.44
CA THR A 38 -5.42 4.71 16.39
C THR A 38 -4.66 3.81 17.35
N GLY A 39 -3.59 4.31 17.98
CA GLY A 39 -2.68 3.49 18.77
C GLY A 39 -1.83 2.55 17.89
N PHE A 40 -1.61 2.94 16.64
CA PHE A 40 -0.76 2.21 15.70
C PHE A 40 0.71 2.27 16.14
N GLU A 41 1.38 1.13 16.09
CA GLU A 41 2.79 0.98 16.43
C GLU A 41 3.57 0.53 15.19
N LEU A 42 4.23 1.47 14.50
CA LEU A 42 4.91 1.20 13.24
C LEU A 42 5.90 0.02 13.35
N GLU A 43 6.71 -0.02 14.40
CA GLU A 43 7.72 -1.07 14.63
C GLU A 43 7.12 -2.48 14.60
N ARG A 44 5.88 -2.64 15.10
CA ARG A 44 5.17 -3.92 15.11
C ARG A 44 4.57 -4.26 13.75
N TYR A 45 4.43 -3.29 12.86
CA TYR A 45 3.92 -3.45 11.50
C TYR A 45 5.03 -3.72 10.46
N LEU A 46 6.29 -3.44 10.80
CA LEU A 46 7.43 -3.71 9.93
C LEU A 46 7.56 -5.20 9.56
N GLY A 47 8.29 -5.46 8.47
CA GLY A 47 8.52 -6.79 7.93
C GLY A 47 7.53 -7.17 6.84
N LYS A 48 7.38 -8.47 6.61
CA LYS A 48 6.71 -9.04 5.44
C LYS A 48 5.24 -9.36 5.69
N TRP A 49 4.39 -8.88 4.80
CA TRP A 49 2.97 -9.13 4.74
C TRP A 49 2.61 -9.85 3.44
N TYR A 50 1.70 -10.81 3.53
CA TYR A 50 1.19 -11.55 2.37
C TYR A 50 -0.19 -11.03 2.01
N GLU A 51 -0.38 -10.69 0.74
CA GLU A 51 -1.69 -10.30 0.23
C GLU A 51 -2.55 -11.55 0.06
N ILE A 52 -3.65 -11.63 0.81
CA ILE A 52 -4.52 -12.81 0.82
C ILE A 52 -5.71 -12.64 -0.12
N ALA A 53 -6.21 -11.42 -0.26
CA ALA A 53 -7.21 -11.08 -1.26
C ALA A 53 -7.19 -9.59 -1.56
N ARG A 54 -7.73 -9.27 -2.74
CA ARG A 54 -8.05 -7.93 -3.20
C ARG A 54 -9.41 -7.92 -3.86
N LEU A 55 -10.08 -6.76 -3.84
CA LEU A 55 -11.28 -6.57 -4.65
C LEU A 55 -10.84 -6.47 -6.12
N ASP A 56 -10.89 -7.60 -6.83
CA ASP A 56 -10.51 -7.69 -8.23
C ASP A 56 -11.42 -6.79 -9.08
N HIS A 57 -10.84 -5.76 -9.72
CA HIS A 57 -11.40 -5.25 -10.96
C HIS A 57 -11.09 -6.24 -12.07
N SER A 58 -12.05 -6.48 -12.96
CA SER A 58 -12.04 -7.53 -14.00
C SER A 58 -10.86 -7.51 -14.98
N PHE A 59 -9.98 -6.51 -14.89
CA PHE A 59 -8.80 -6.28 -15.72
C PHE A 59 -7.44 -6.54 -15.02
N GLU A 60 -7.40 -6.88 -13.72
CA GLU A 60 -6.17 -6.83 -12.90
C GLU A 60 -5.52 -8.19 -12.59
N ARG A 61 -5.74 -9.20 -13.45
CA ARG A 61 -5.14 -10.53 -13.27
C ARG A 61 -3.68 -10.57 -13.70
N GLY A 62 -2.79 -11.10 -12.86
CA GLY A 62 -1.48 -11.53 -13.36
C GLY A 62 -0.40 -11.86 -12.33
N LEU A 63 -0.49 -11.35 -11.11
CA LEU A 63 0.52 -11.61 -10.07
C LEU A 63 -0.01 -12.57 -8.99
N GLU A 64 0.80 -13.56 -8.66
CA GLU A 64 0.59 -14.51 -7.56
C GLU A 64 1.67 -14.34 -6.50
N ASN A 65 1.43 -14.90 -5.31
CA ASN A 65 2.37 -14.83 -4.18
C ASN A 65 2.81 -13.40 -3.87
N VAL A 66 1.84 -12.48 -3.89
CA VAL A 66 2.08 -11.05 -3.69
C VAL A 66 2.43 -10.79 -2.22
N THR A 67 3.53 -10.07 -2.00
CA THR A 67 4.00 -9.66 -0.69
C THR A 67 4.33 -8.18 -0.68
N ALA A 68 4.10 -7.54 0.46
CA ALA A 68 4.59 -6.21 0.79
C ALA A 68 5.58 -6.32 1.97
N GLU A 69 6.77 -5.74 1.83
CA GLU A 69 7.77 -5.71 2.89
C GLU A 69 8.06 -4.27 3.31
N TYR A 70 7.90 -4.01 4.60
CA TYR A 70 8.03 -2.68 5.19
C TYR A 70 9.30 -2.58 6.04
N SER A 71 10.08 -1.52 5.82
CA SER A 71 11.28 -1.24 6.63
C SER A 71 11.38 0.25 6.96
N LEU A 72 11.91 0.55 8.15
CA LEU A 72 12.11 1.92 8.61
C LEU A 72 13.21 2.61 7.79
N ARG A 73 13.02 3.88 7.48
CA ARG A 73 14.00 4.73 6.82
C ARG A 73 14.61 5.73 7.80
N SER A 74 15.83 6.17 7.51
CA SER A 74 16.52 7.20 8.30
C SER A 74 15.85 8.58 8.27
N ASP A 75 14.96 8.82 7.30
CA ASP A 75 14.20 10.07 7.15
C ASP A 75 12.86 10.05 7.88
N GLY A 76 12.60 9.03 8.71
CA GLY A 76 11.33 8.84 9.41
C GLY A 76 10.20 8.27 8.53
N GLY A 77 10.48 7.98 7.26
CA GLY A 77 9.56 7.28 6.37
C GLY A 77 9.65 5.76 6.48
N VAL A 78 8.86 5.09 5.65
CA VAL A 78 8.87 3.62 5.51
C VAL A 78 9.18 3.26 4.06
N THR A 79 10.15 2.39 3.83
CA THR A 79 10.35 1.76 2.51
C THR A 79 9.31 0.66 2.34
N VAL A 80 8.65 0.64 1.18
CA VAL A 80 7.64 -0.34 0.82
C VAL A 80 8.12 -1.12 -0.40
N VAL A 81 8.39 -2.42 -0.25
CA VAL A 81 8.76 -3.27 -1.38
C VAL A 81 7.62 -4.24 -1.68
N ASN A 82 6.98 -4.04 -2.82
CA ASN A 82 5.97 -4.98 -3.32
C ASN A 82 6.61 -5.96 -4.30
N LYS A 83 6.34 -7.25 -4.13
CA LYS A 83 6.85 -8.32 -4.98
C LYS A 83 5.73 -9.30 -5.31
N GLY A 84 5.63 -9.74 -6.55
CA GLY A 84 4.70 -10.77 -6.99
C GLY A 84 5.23 -11.52 -8.20
N TYR A 85 4.80 -12.77 -8.38
CA TYR A 85 5.22 -13.62 -9.49
C TYR A 85 4.23 -13.54 -10.65
N SER A 86 4.72 -13.20 -11.84
CA SER A 86 3.94 -13.15 -13.07
C SER A 86 3.98 -14.50 -13.77
N ARG A 87 2.87 -15.25 -13.76
CA ARG A 87 2.76 -16.51 -14.53
C ARG A 87 2.88 -16.28 -16.03
N ARG A 88 2.44 -15.12 -16.52
CA ARG A 88 2.49 -14.77 -17.94
C ARG A 88 3.92 -14.58 -18.43
N ASP A 89 4.74 -13.93 -17.60
CA ASP A 89 6.10 -13.54 -17.97
C ASP A 89 7.16 -14.52 -17.40
N ASP A 90 6.71 -15.56 -16.68
CA ASP A 90 7.54 -16.52 -15.94
C ASP A 90 8.66 -15.85 -15.10
N ASP A 91 8.29 -14.79 -14.38
CA ASP A 91 9.27 -13.93 -13.71
C ASP A 91 8.68 -13.21 -12.50
N TRP A 92 9.55 -12.87 -11.54
CA TRP A 92 9.21 -12.06 -10.39
C TRP A 92 9.23 -10.57 -10.75
N LYS A 93 8.12 -9.88 -10.46
CA LYS A 93 8.02 -8.43 -10.58
C LYS A 93 8.16 -7.80 -9.19
N MET A 94 8.93 -6.73 -9.10
CA MET A 94 9.18 -5.99 -7.86
C MET A 94 9.10 -4.50 -8.12
N VAL A 95 8.48 -3.78 -7.19
CA VAL A 95 8.49 -2.32 -7.15
C VAL A 95 8.82 -1.83 -5.74
N GLU A 96 9.70 -0.84 -5.64
CA GLU A 96 10.05 -0.16 -4.41
C GLU A 96 9.37 1.21 -4.37
N GLY A 97 8.85 1.57 -3.20
CA GLY A 97 8.24 2.85 -2.93
C GLY A 97 8.55 3.33 -1.53
N LYS A 98 7.99 4.48 -1.21
CA LYS A 98 8.14 5.12 0.10
C LYS A 98 6.78 5.52 0.65
N ALA A 99 6.61 5.37 1.95
CA ALA A 99 5.45 5.82 2.69
C ALA A 99 5.84 6.81 3.78
N TYR A 100 4.93 7.74 4.07
CA TYR A 100 5.04 8.67 5.18
C TYR A 100 3.68 8.78 5.86
N PHE A 101 3.67 9.04 7.17
CA PHE A 101 2.44 9.39 7.87
C PHE A 101 1.84 10.69 7.30
N VAL A 102 0.51 10.74 7.29
CA VAL A 102 -0.24 11.93 6.84
C VAL A 102 -0.40 12.92 7.98
N SER A 103 -0.57 12.40 9.20
CA SER A 103 -0.74 13.18 10.42
C SER A 103 0.14 12.62 11.56
N ASP A 104 -0.47 12.04 12.59
CA ASP A 104 0.21 11.46 13.76
C ASP A 104 0.67 10.03 13.45
N GLU A 105 1.86 9.66 13.95
CA GLU A 105 2.45 8.32 13.78
C GLU A 105 1.66 7.22 14.50
N ASN A 106 0.83 7.59 15.49
CA ASN A 106 -0.09 6.65 16.15
C ASN A 106 -1.39 6.42 15.36
N VAL A 107 -1.59 7.11 14.23
CA VAL A 107 -2.73 6.92 13.33
C VAL A 107 -2.26 6.17 12.09
N ALA A 108 -2.90 5.04 11.78
CA ALA A 108 -2.55 4.19 10.65
C ALA A 108 -3.03 4.75 9.29
N HIS A 109 -2.72 6.02 9.03
CA HIS A 109 -2.98 6.73 7.79
C HIS A 109 -1.67 7.23 7.20
N LEU A 110 -1.26 6.55 6.13
CA LEU A 110 -0.03 6.85 5.39
C LEU A 110 -0.35 7.33 3.98
N LYS A 111 0.65 7.94 3.37
CA LYS A 111 0.69 8.25 1.94
C LYS A 111 1.85 7.51 1.31
N VAL A 112 1.59 6.75 0.25
CA VAL A 112 2.58 5.87 -0.41
C VAL A 112 2.84 6.35 -1.83
N SER A 113 4.10 6.29 -2.27
CA SER A 113 4.54 6.61 -3.63
C SER A 113 5.55 5.58 -4.13
N PHE A 114 5.29 4.95 -5.28
CA PHE A 114 6.25 4.08 -5.99
C PHE A 114 6.95 4.78 -7.14
N PHE A 115 6.30 5.77 -7.73
CA PHE A 115 6.81 6.57 -8.84
C PHE A 115 6.43 8.02 -8.55
N GLY A 116 7.41 8.89 -8.33
CA GLY A 116 7.15 10.28 -7.92
C GLY A 116 6.33 11.09 -8.95
N PRO A 117 5.91 12.34 -8.66
CA PRO A 117 5.68 12.97 -7.36
C PRO A 117 4.29 12.66 -6.78
N PHE A 118 3.66 11.55 -7.16
CA PHE A 118 2.29 11.23 -6.77
C PHE A 118 2.25 10.31 -5.55
N TYR A 119 1.36 10.64 -4.61
CA TYR A 119 1.10 9.84 -3.43
C TYR A 119 -0.35 9.34 -3.44
N GLY A 120 -0.53 8.06 -3.17
CA GLY A 120 -1.82 7.45 -2.87
C GLY A 120 -2.04 7.35 -1.36
N SER A 121 -3.29 7.46 -0.93
CA SER A 121 -3.68 7.20 0.46
C SER A 121 -3.57 5.70 0.78
N TYR A 122 -3.06 5.37 1.96
CA TYR A 122 -2.94 4.02 2.49
C TYR A 122 -3.48 4.05 3.93
N VAL A 123 -4.65 3.46 4.13
CA VAL A 123 -5.41 3.53 5.38
C VAL A 123 -5.60 2.12 5.91
N ILE A 124 -5.01 1.83 7.06
CA ILE A 124 -5.29 0.61 7.81
C ILE A 124 -6.49 0.90 8.70
N PHE A 125 -7.62 0.27 8.40
CA PHE A 125 -8.88 0.53 9.11
C PHE A 125 -9.32 -0.64 10.00
N GLU A 126 -8.69 -1.80 9.84
CA GLU A 126 -8.80 -2.93 10.77
C GLU A 126 -7.41 -3.56 10.94
N LEU A 127 -7.04 -3.86 12.17
CA LEU A 127 -5.75 -4.43 12.54
C LEU A 127 -5.91 -5.26 13.81
N GLU A 128 -5.41 -6.49 13.79
CA GLU A 128 -5.33 -7.31 14.99
C GLU A 128 -4.29 -6.72 15.95
N GLN A 129 -4.72 -6.33 17.16
CA GLN A 129 -3.94 -5.45 18.03
C GLN A 129 -2.86 -6.15 18.86
N LYS A 130 -2.91 -7.47 19.07
CA LYS A 130 -1.96 -8.19 19.94
C LYS A 130 -0.71 -8.68 19.20
N GLY A 131 -0.86 -9.21 18.01
CA GLY A 131 0.19 -9.79 17.18
C GLY A 131 0.42 -9.04 15.86
N TYR A 132 -0.54 -8.21 15.42
CA TYR A 132 -0.53 -7.58 14.10
C TYR A 132 -0.45 -8.66 13.02
N ASP A 133 -1.24 -9.73 13.19
CA ASP A 133 -1.25 -10.90 12.31
C ASP A 133 -2.10 -10.71 11.06
N TYR A 134 -3.10 -9.84 11.10
CA TYR A 134 -3.88 -9.47 9.93
C TYR A 134 -4.24 -7.99 9.92
N ALA A 135 -4.39 -7.45 8.73
CA ALA A 135 -4.78 -6.06 8.50
C ALA A 135 -5.72 -5.94 7.29
N PHE A 136 -6.66 -5.01 7.37
CA PHE A 136 -7.44 -4.55 6.23
C PHE A 136 -7.03 -3.14 5.87
N VAL A 137 -6.75 -2.96 4.58
CA VAL A 137 -6.21 -1.72 4.05
C VAL A 137 -7.05 -1.22 2.89
N THR A 138 -7.20 0.09 2.80
CA THR A 138 -7.89 0.75 1.69
C THR A 138 -7.17 2.03 1.28
N SER A 139 -7.53 2.55 0.11
CA SER A 139 -7.04 3.82 -0.42
C SER A 139 -8.11 4.93 -0.34
N HIS A 140 -7.90 6.04 -1.05
CA HIS A 140 -8.83 7.18 -1.05
C HIS A 140 -10.17 6.88 -1.75
N LYS A 141 -10.19 5.92 -2.68
CA LYS A 141 -11.42 5.48 -3.34
C LYS A 141 -11.88 4.17 -2.73
N LYS A 142 -13.13 4.14 -2.30
CA LYS A 142 -13.89 2.92 -2.06
C LYS A 142 -14.35 2.45 -3.45
N SER A 143 -13.60 1.59 -4.11
CA SER A 143 -14.16 0.87 -5.28
C SER A 143 -15.05 -0.27 -4.83
#